data_AF-A0A2T2ZIW0-F1
#
_entry.id   AF-A0A2T2ZIW0-F1
#
_cell.length_a   1.000
_cell.length_b   1.000
_cell.length_c   1.000
_cell.angle_alpha   90.00
_cell.angle_beta   90.00
_cell.angle_gamma   90.00
#
_symmetry.space_group_name_H-M   'P 1'
#
loop_
_entity.id
_entity.type
_entity.pdbx_description
1 polymer ?
#
loop_
_entity_poly.entity_id
_entity_poly.type
_entity_poly.pdbx_seq_one_letter_code
_entity_poly.pdbx_strand_id
1 'polypeptide(L)'
;MYAPLVTIAEPMGSNEVVLTFTDDPPIAEALSFFSRFEVLSRHDLSRPLAGFDLSELGTAELEQVRYWNPHTLGEVTFNRWD
;
A
#
# COMPACT_ATOMS: atom_id res chain seq x y z
N MET A 1 10.07 -0.34 -16.42
CA MET A 1 9.71 -1.53 -15.63
C MET A 1 9.52 -1.04 -14.21
N TYR A 2 8.31 -1.11 -13.66
CA TYR A 2 8.07 -0.71 -12.27
C TYR A 2 8.65 -1.80 -11.34
N ALA A 3 9.29 -1.38 -10.25
CA ALA A 3 9.75 -2.31 -9.22
C ALA A 3 8.54 -2.85 -8.42
N PRO A 4 8.52 -4.13 -8.04
CA PRO A 4 7.53 -4.60 -7.07
C PRO A 4 7.59 -3.78 -5.78
N LEU A 5 6.43 -3.28 -5.36
CA LEU A 5 6.25 -2.53 -4.13
C LEU A 5 6.11 -3.51 -2.96
N VAL A 6 6.80 -3.24 -1.85
CA VAL A 6 6.68 -4.01 -0.61
C VAL A 6 6.53 -3.06 0.58
N THR A 7 5.87 -3.55 1.62
CA THR A 7 5.72 -2.84 2.89
C THR A 7 5.75 -3.84 4.04
N ILE A 8 5.85 -3.33 5.26
CA ILE A 8 5.88 -4.10 6.49
C ILE A 8 4.59 -3.76 7.25
N ALA A 9 3.88 -4.81 7.66
CA ALA A 9 2.70 -4.69 8.48
C ALA A 9 2.91 -5.43 9.80
N GLU A 10 2.22 -4.99 10.84
CA GLU A 10 2.14 -5.74 12.08
C GLU A 10 1.52 -7.13 11.84
N PRO A 11 1.91 -8.15 12.63
CA PRO A 11 1.28 -9.45 12.56
C PRO A 11 -0.24 -9.34 12.73
N MET A 12 -0.97 -9.75 11.70
CA MET A 12 -2.42 -9.67 11.67
C MET A 12 -3.04 -10.88 12.39
N GLY A 13 -4.02 -10.64 13.26
CA GLY A 13 -4.81 -11.70 13.90
C GLY A 13 -5.67 -12.46 12.90
N SER A 14 -6.11 -13.67 13.25
CA SER A 14 -6.90 -14.53 12.33
C SER A 14 -8.22 -13.93 11.85
N ASN A 15 -8.74 -12.93 12.58
CA ASN A 15 -10.04 -12.30 12.32
C ASN A 15 -9.92 -10.84 11.85
N GLU A 16 -8.70 -10.35 11.65
CA GLU A 16 -8.46 -8.99 11.16
C GLU A 16 -8.48 -8.97 9.64
N VAL A 17 -9.02 -7.86 9.11
CA VAL A 17 -9.17 -7.63 7.67
C VAL A 17 -8.46 -6.35 7.21
N VAL A 18 -7.90 -5.60 8.16
CA VAL A 18 -7.19 -4.34 7.93
C VAL A 18 -5.73 -4.52 8.34
N LEU A 19 -4.82 -4.10 7.47
CA LEU A 19 -3.39 -4.10 7.76
C LEU A 19 -3.03 -2.86 8.57
N THR A 20 -2.29 -3.05 9.66
CA THR A 20 -1.59 -1.96 10.35
C THR A 20 -0.16 -1.87 9.81
N PHE A 21 0.13 -0.86 9.00
CA PHE A 21 1.49 -0.66 8.47
C PHE A 21 2.44 -0.14 9.54
N THR A 22 3.68 -0.62 9.50
CA THR A 22 4.73 -0.23 10.44
C THR A 22 6.07 -0.10 9.71
N ASP A 23 7.02 0.58 10.35
CA ASP A 23 8.39 0.68 9.87
C ASP A 23 9.29 -0.21 10.73
N ASP A 24 10.03 -1.12 10.10
CA ASP A 24 11.06 -1.94 10.75
C ASP A 24 12.37 -1.79 9.97
N PRO A 25 13.31 -0.94 10.44
CA PRO A 25 14.52 -0.63 9.68
C PRO A 25 15.38 -1.86 9.35
N PRO A 26 15.61 -2.82 10.25
CA PRO A 26 16.30 -4.07 9.91
C PRO A 26 15.66 -4.85 8.75
N ILE A 27 14.32 -5.01 8.75
CA ILE A 27 13.62 -5.72 7.68
C ILE A 27 13.64 -4.90 6.39
N ALA A 28 13.42 -3.58 6.48
CA ALA A 28 13.47 -2.68 5.33
C ALA A 28 14.84 -2.73 4.65
N GLU A 29 15.94 -2.69 5.42
CA GLU A 29 17.30 -2.79 4.89
C GLU A 29 17.54 -4.15 4.21
N ALA A 30 17.08 -5.25 4.82
CA ALA A 30 17.17 -6.57 4.22
C ALA A 30 16.39 -6.69 2.91
N LEU A 31 15.23 -6.04 2.79
CA LEU A 31 14.43 -6.00 1.56
C LEU A 31 15.09 -5.11 0.50
N SER A 32 15.60 -3.94 0.89
CA SER A 32 16.30 -3.01 -0.01
C SER A 32 17.62 -3.58 -0.56
N PHE A 33 18.27 -4.50 0.16
CA PHE A 33 19.42 -5.25 -0.35
C PHE A 33 19.08 -5.99 -1.66
N PHE A 34 17.85 -6.48 -1.79
CA PHE A 34 17.35 -6.97 -3.06
C PHE A 34 16.87 -5.77 -3.89
N SER A 35 17.75 -5.24 -4.75
CA SER A 35 17.54 -4.05 -5.62
C SER A 35 16.36 -4.13 -6.60
N ARG A 36 15.50 -5.13 -6.48
CA ARG A 36 14.26 -5.32 -7.23
C ARG A 36 13.02 -4.79 -6.50
N PHE A 37 13.12 -4.48 -5.21
CA PHE A 37 11.98 -4.03 -4.42
C PHE A 37 12.07 -2.54 -4.11
N GLU A 38 10.91 -1.90 -4.14
CA GLU A 38 10.72 -0.58 -3.55
C GLU A 38 10.00 -0.76 -2.21
N VAL A 39 10.66 -0.41 -1.11
CA VAL A 39 10.11 -0.52 0.23
C VAL A 39 9.38 0.78 0.57
N LEU A 40 8.07 0.71 0.73
CA LEU A 40 7.23 1.85 1.12
C LEU A 40 7.16 1.96 2.63
N SER A 41 7.38 3.16 3.16
CA SER A 41 7.26 3.42 4.60
C SER A 41 5.80 3.53 5.04
N ARG A 42 5.54 3.38 6.34
CA ARG A 42 4.25 3.70 6.96
C ARG A 42 3.81 5.12 6.62
N HIS A 43 4.75 6.07 6.57
CA HIS A 43 4.45 7.45 6.21
C HIS A 43 3.94 7.54 4.76
N ASP A 44 4.60 6.90 3.80
CA ASP A 44 4.18 6.90 2.39
C ASP A 44 2.77 6.33 2.23
N LEU A 45 2.48 5.22 2.92
CA LEU A 45 1.20 4.55 2.87
C LEU A 45 0.07 5.31 3.57
N SER A 46 0.40 6.15 4.55
CA SER A 46 -0.57 6.99 5.26
C SER A 46 -1.00 8.24 4.47
N ARG A 47 -0.36 8.53 3.33
CA ARG A 47 -0.67 9.71 2.54
C ARG A 47 -2.12 9.66 2.03
N PRO A 48 -2.90 10.75 2.14
CA PRO A 48 -4.26 10.79 1.66
C PRO A 48 -4.34 10.53 0.15
N LEU A 49 -5.24 9.65 -0.28
CA LEU A 49 -5.43 9.33 -1.69
C LEU A 49 -5.82 10.57 -2.51
N ALA A 50 -6.58 11.49 -1.92
CA ALA A 50 -6.98 12.75 -2.55
C ALA A 50 -5.80 13.65 -2.96
N GLY A 51 -4.59 13.37 -2.44
CA GLY A 51 -3.36 14.08 -2.81
C GLY A 51 -2.61 13.46 -4.00
N PHE A 52 -3.11 12.37 -4.59
CA PHE A 52 -2.50 11.71 -5.73
C PHE A 52 -3.25 12.03 -7.03
N ASP A 53 -2.50 12.08 -8.12
CA ASP A 53 -3.09 12.15 -9.46
C ASP A 53 -3.59 10.76 -9.87
N LEU A 54 -4.89 10.66 -10.08
CA LEU A 54 -5.57 9.43 -10.49
C LEU A 54 -5.96 9.47 -11.98
N SER A 55 -5.47 10.45 -12.75
CA SER A 55 -5.85 10.64 -14.15
C SER A 55 -5.43 9.49 -15.08
N GLU A 56 -4.41 8.73 -14.68
CA GLU A 56 -3.94 7.53 -15.39
C GLU A 56 -4.79 6.29 -15.08
N LEU A 57 -5.70 6.34 -14.10
CA LEU A 57 -6.61 5.25 -13.80
C LEU A 57 -7.74 5.17 -14.85
N GLY A 58 -8.01 3.96 -15.32
CA GLY A 58 -9.14 3.67 -16.20
C GLY A 58 -10.48 3.73 -15.47
N THR A 59 -11.58 3.71 -16.24
CA THR A 59 -12.95 3.81 -15.71
C THR A 59 -13.24 2.75 -14.63
N ALA A 60 -12.86 1.50 -14.85
CA ALA A 60 -13.10 0.42 -13.88
C ALA A 60 -12.33 0.61 -12.57
N GLU A 61 -11.09 1.11 -12.64
CA GLU A 61 -10.28 1.38 -11.44
C GLU A 61 -10.86 2.56 -10.64
N LEU A 62 -11.32 3.59 -11.35
CA LEU A 62 -12.02 4.72 -10.72
C LEU A 62 -13.36 4.29 -10.09
N GLU A 63 -14.08 3.35 -10.70
CA GLU A 63 -15.28 2.74 -10.10
C GLU A 63 -14.95 1.97 -8.82
N GLN A 64 -13.87 1.19 -8.81
CA GLN A 64 -13.39 0.48 -7.62
C GLN A 64 -13.00 1.46 -6.51
N VAL A 65 -12.24 2.51 -6.82
CA VAL A 65 -11.89 3.55 -5.84
C VAL A 65 -13.15 4.21 -5.26
N ARG A 66 -14.16 4.50 -6.08
CA ARG A 66 -15.42 5.07 -5.60
C ARG A 66 -16.24 4.11 -4.73
N TYR A 67 -16.27 2.83 -5.12
CA TYR A 67 -17.05 1.81 -4.42
C TYR A 67 -16.48 1.50 -3.04
N TRP A 68 -15.18 1.25 -2.96
CA TRP A 68 -14.51 0.92 -1.70
C TRP A 68 -14.13 2.13 -0.85
N ASN A 69 -14.11 3.32 -1.46
CA ASN A 69 -13.80 4.59 -0.82
C ASN A 69 -12.56 4.55 0.10
N PRO A 70 -11.39 4.13 -0.41
CA PRO A 70 -10.15 4.14 0.36
C PRO A 70 -9.68 5.58 0.61
N HIS A 71 -9.12 5.82 1.79
CA HIS A 71 -8.69 7.14 2.24
C HIS A 71 -7.19 7.37 2.03
N THR A 72 -6.40 6.28 2.01
CA THR A 72 -4.94 6.34 1.98
C THR A 72 -4.36 5.55 0.83
N LEU A 73 -3.09 5.83 0.47
CA LEU A 73 -2.37 5.05 -0.53
C LEU A 73 -2.29 3.58 -0.14
N GLY A 74 -1.98 3.28 1.13
CA GLY A 74 -1.86 1.91 1.62
C GLY A 74 -3.15 1.12 1.51
N GLU A 75 -4.29 1.76 1.77
CA GLU A 75 -5.59 1.14 1.56
C GLU A 75 -5.80 0.76 0.10
N VAL A 76 -5.57 1.68 -0.85
CA VAL A 76 -5.69 1.40 -2.30
C VAL A 76 -4.78 0.27 -2.75
N THR A 77 -3.53 0.26 -2.29
CA THR A 77 -2.50 -0.64 -2.82
C THR A 77 -2.53 -2.04 -2.20
N PHE A 78 -2.84 -2.16 -0.89
CA PHE A 78 -2.61 -3.41 -0.14
C PHE A 78 -3.83 -3.95 0.62
N ASN A 79 -4.99 -3.29 0.59
CA ASN A 79 -6.19 -3.87 1.21
C ASN A 79 -6.64 -5.16 0.51
N ARG A 80 -7.50 -5.91 1.20
CA ARG A 80 -8.22 -7.04 0.62
C ARG A 80 -9.47 -6.52 -0.07
N TRP A 81 -9.46 -6.62 -1.38
CA TRP A 81 -10.60 -6.40 -2.27
C TRP A 81 -11.29 -7.76 -2.44
N ASP A 82 -12.62 -7.80 -2.45
CA ASP A 82 -13.41 -9.05 -2.48
C ASP A 82 -13.31 -9.83 -3.80
#